data_AF-A0A945AYM9-F1
#
_entry.id   AF-A0A945AYM9-F1
#
_cell.length_a   1.000
_cell.length_b   1.000
_cell.length_c   1.000
_cell.angle_alpha   90.00
_cell.angle_beta   90.00
_cell.angle_gamma   90.00
#
_symmetry.space_group_name_H-M   'P 1'
#
loop_
_entity.id
_entity.type
_entity.pdbx_description
1 polymer ?
#
loop_
_entity_poly.entity_id
_entity_poly.type
_entity_poly.pdbx_seq_one_letter_code
_entity_poly.pdbx_strand_id
1 'polypeptide(L)'
;MGIRFKFNLTILIIFIAGFLLAGYLVKGVLLDNAKKEVALNANIMMAAAKSVRSYTVEEIRPLLNKLGKDEFLAQTVPAYAATESMKRLRKIYPDYTYKEAALNPTNPEHKAAGWEEDVIQYFRTYDSVKEYSGVRDTPTGQYLFLSRPFKITKEGCLACHDSPDAAPKSMIKKYGRSNGFGWKHNEIIGAQIVNVPMSIPLQRANEALLTFMIILGGVFAVIWLALNLMLYLIIIKRIDVISETAEKISKGDMSSPEFTMNGKDEIDSLSRSFNLMYRSLCSAVKLLDKTQAG
;
A
#
# COMPACT_ATOMS: atom_id res chain seq x y z
N MET A 1 26.70 -14.59 33.56
CA MET A 1 25.56 -14.64 32.62
C MET A 1 25.57 -15.98 31.90
N GLY A 2 24.58 -16.85 32.15
CA GLY A 2 24.55 -18.22 31.62
C GLY A 2 24.42 -18.28 30.09
N ILE A 3 24.86 -19.39 29.49
CA ILE A 3 24.79 -19.63 28.04
C ILE A 3 23.35 -19.49 27.51
N ARG A 4 22.35 -19.95 28.27
CA ARG A 4 20.92 -19.80 27.95
C ARG A 4 20.51 -18.34 27.70
N PHE A 5 21.01 -17.44 28.55
CA PHE A 5 20.68 -16.02 28.47
C PHE A 5 21.35 -15.39 27.25
N LYS A 6 22.65 -15.67 27.02
CA LYS A 6 23.37 -15.15 25.85
C LYS A 6 22.73 -15.61 24.53
N PHE A 7 22.33 -16.87 24.46
CA PHE A 7 21.64 -17.44 23.30
C PHE A 7 20.28 -16.77 23.05
N ASN A 8 19.43 -16.69 24.08
CA ASN A 8 18.12 -16.07 23.95
C ASN A 8 18.20 -14.59 23.60
N LEU A 9 19.14 -13.86 24.21
CA LEU A 9 19.38 -12.46 23.88
C LEU A 9 19.79 -12.29 22.40
N THR A 10 20.68 -13.17 21.90
CA THR A 10 21.13 -13.12 20.51
C THR A 10 19.98 -13.38 19.54
N ILE A 11 19.18 -14.41 19.77
CA ILE A 11 18.00 -14.70 18.94
C ILE A 11 17.01 -13.54 18.98
N LEU A 12 16.73 -13.01 20.16
CA LEU A 12 15.79 -11.90 20.31
C LEU A 12 16.23 -10.67 19.51
N ILE A 13 17.52 -10.32 19.56
CA ILE A 13 18.08 -9.22 18.78
C ILE A 13 17.91 -9.48 17.28
N ILE A 14 18.25 -10.68 16.80
CA ILE A 14 18.11 -11.04 15.38
C ILE A 14 16.64 -10.97 14.94
N PHE A 15 15.72 -11.47 15.77
CA PHE A 15 14.29 -11.47 15.45
C PHE A 15 13.71 -10.07 15.44
N ILE A 16 14.08 -9.21 16.41
CA ILE A 16 13.66 -7.81 16.41
C ILE A 16 14.21 -7.10 15.17
N ALA A 17 15.48 -7.28 14.84
CA ALA A 17 16.08 -6.68 13.65
C ALA A 17 15.38 -7.12 12.37
N GLY A 18 15.12 -8.43 12.22
CA GLY A 18 14.39 -8.98 11.08
C GLY A 18 12.94 -8.49 11.00
N PHE A 19 12.25 -8.39 12.14
CA PHE A 19 10.87 -7.91 12.23
C PHE A 19 10.76 -6.45 11.79
N LEU A 20 11.66 -5.59 12.30
CA LEU A 20 11.70 -4.18 11.95
C LEU A 20 12.07 -3.97 10.48
N LEU A 21 13.05 -4.71 9.96
CA LEU A 21 13.45 -4.64 8.55
C LEU A 21 12.30 -5.07 7.63
N ALA A 22 11.64 -6.20 7.93
CA ALA A 22 10.50 -6.66 7.16
C ALA A 22 9.35 -5.66 7.19
N GLY A 23 9.01 -5.12 8.36
CA GLY A 23 7.97 -4.09 8.50
C GLY A 23 8.28 -2.83 7.70
N TYR A 24 9.53 -2.37 7.71
CA TYR A 24 9.96 -1.21 6.92
C TYR A 24 9.80 -1.45 5.41
N LEU A 25 10.30 -2.59 4.90
CA LEU A 25 10.23 -2.93 3.48
C LEU A 25 8.78 -3.10 3.00
N VAL A 26 7.97 -3.87 3.76
CA VAL A 26 6.58 -4.14 3.40
C VAL A 26 5.73 -2.87 3.47
N LYS A 27 5.97 -1.99 4.44
CA LYS A 27 5.29 -0.68 4.49
C LYS A 27 5.50 0.13 3.22
N GLY A 28 6.72 0.17 2.70
CA GLY A 28 7.03 0.87 1.45
C GLY A 28 6.25 0.32 0.26
N VAL A 29 6.23 -1.02 0.12
CA VAL A 29 5.50 -1.71 -0.95
C VAL A 29 3.99 -1.48 -0.86
N LEU A 30 3.40 -1.60 0.34
CA LEU A 30 1.96 -1.42 0.53
C LEU A 30 1.51 0.01 0.27
N LEU A 31 2.28 1.01 0.69
CA LEU A 31 1.96 2.42 0.43
C LEU A 31 2.10 2.78 -1.05
N ASP A 32 3.12 2.26 -1.74
CA ASP A 32 3.29 2.47 -3.17
C ASP A 32 2.15 1.82 -3.98
N ASN A 33 1.76 0.60 -3.61
CA ASN A 33 0.61 -0.07 -4.22
C ASN A 33 -0.70 0.70 -3.99
N ALA A 34 -0.93 1.22 -2.78
CA ALA A 34 -2.10 2.04 -2.50
C ALA A 34 -2.15 3.31 -3.39
N LYS A 35 -1.01 3.99 -3.61
CA LYS A 35 -0.94 5.13 -4.52
C LYS A 35 -1.24 4.76 -5.96
N LYS A 36 -0.70 3.61 -6.43
CA LYS A 36 -0.98 3.08 -7.77
C LYS A 36 -2.46 2.71 -7.94
N GLU A 37 -3.09 2.13 -6.92
CA GLU A 37 -4.53 1.82 -6.93
C GLU A 37 -5.38 3.09 -7.07
N VAL A 38 -5.07 4.14 -6.29
CA VAL A 38 -5.75 5.45 -6.40
C VAL A 38 -5.59 6.03 -7.81
N ALA A 39 -4.37 6.02 -8.36
CA ALA A 39 -4.10 6.54 -9.69
C ALA A 39 -4.81 5.74 -10.79
N LEU A 40 -4.91 4.42 -10.65
CA LEU A 40 -5.67 3.55 -11.55
C LEU A 40 -7.17 3.88 -11.50
N ASN A 41 -7.74 4.01 -10.31
CA ASN A 41 -9.16 4.38 -10.14
C ASN A 41 -9.45 5.74 -10.80
N ALA A 42 -8.57 6.73 -10.62
CA ALA A 42 -8.71 8.03 -11.25
C ALA A 42 -8.69 7.94 -12.79
N ASN A 43 -7.78 7.12 -13.33
CA ASN A 43 -7.68 6.88 -14.77
C ASN A 43 -8.91 6.16 -15.34
N ILE A 44 -9.43 5.14 -14.64
CA ILE A 44 -10.65 4.43 -15.02
C ILE A 44 -11.85 5.38 -15.04
N MET A 45 -11.99 6.22 -14.02
CA MET A 45 -13.07 7.23 -13.99
C MET A 45 -12.95 8.25 -15.13
N MET A 46 -11.73 8.75 -15.39
CA MET A 46 -11.47 9.67 -16.50
C MET A 46 -11.81 9.01 -17.84
N ALA A 47 -11.41 7.74 -18.02
CA ALA A 47 -11.71 6.96 -19.22
C ALA A 47 -13.22 6.70 -19.37
N ALA A 48 -13.92 6.39 -18.28
CA ALA A 48 -15.37 6.20 -18.27
C ALA A 48 -16.10 7.49 -18.67
N ALA A 49 -15.71 8.64 -18.10
CA ALA A 49 -16.29 9.93 -18.49
C ALA A 49 -16.04 10.24 -19.97
N LYS A 50 -14.81 10.00 -20.45
CA LYS A 50 -14.47 10.16 -21.88
C LYS A 50 -15.25 9.20 -22.78
N SER A 51 -15.49 7.96 -22.33
CA SER A 51 -16.29 6.97 -23.06
C SER A 51 -17.73 7.45 -23.24
N VAL A 52 -18.36 7.95 -22.16
CA VAL A 52 -19.70 8.56 -22.22
C VAL A 52 -19.73 9.71 -23.22
N ARG A 53 -18.71 10.58 -23.21
CA ARG A 53 -18.62 11.69 -24.20
C ARG A 53 -18.55 11.16 -25.63
N SER A 54 -17.67 10.20 -25.88
CA SER A 54 -17.41 9.67 -27.23
C SER A 54 -18.66 8.98 -27.77
N TYR A 55 -19.28 8.10 -26.98
CA TYR A 55 -20.58 7.49 -27.30
C TYR A 55 -21.67 8.53 -27.61
N THR A 56 -21.75 9.60 -26.81
CA THR A 56 -22.73 10.68 -27.04
C THR A 56 -22.52 11.36 -28.40
N VAL A 57 -21.26 11.61 -28.80
CA VAL A 57 -20.94 12.26 -30.08
C VAL A 57 -21.12 11.32 -31.28
N GLU A 58 -20.64 10.09 -31.14
CA GLU A 58 -20.48 9.14 -32.24
C GLU A 58 -21.79 8.40 -32.54
N GLU A 59 -22.55 8.02 -31.51
CA GLU A 59 -23.76 7.19 -31.67
C GLU A 59 -25.05 8.00 -31.48
N ILE A 60 -25.13 8.81 -30.41
CA ILE A 60 -26.39 9.48 -30.05
C ILE A 60 -26.66 10.70 -30.93
N ARG A 61 -25.67 11.58 -31.12
CA ARG A 61 -25.86 12.83 -31.87
C ARG A 61 -26.37 12.61 -33.31
N PRO A 62 -25.83 11.67 -34.11
CA PRO A 62 -26.32 11.44 -35.47
C PRO A 62 -27.79 11.00 -35.52
N LEU A 63 -28.23 10.18 -34.57
CA LEU A 63 -29.61 9.72 -34.48
C LEU A 63 -30.57 10.87 -34.18
N LEU A 64 -30.18 11.78 -33.29
CA LEU A 64 -31.02 12.92 -32.91
C LEU A 64 -31.07 13.99 -33.99
N ASN A 65 -29.98 14.21 -34.72
CA ASN A 65 -29.98 15.11 -35.87
C ASN A 65 -30.99 14.66 -36.96
N LYS A 66 -31.19 13.34 -37.13
CA LYS A 66 -32.20 12.80 -38.06
C LYS A 66 -33.64 13.09 -37.63
N LEU A 67 -33.89 13.29 -36.34
CA LEU A 67 -35.23 13.53 -35.80
C LEU A 67 -35.69 14.99 -35.92
N GLY A 68 -34.82 15.91 -36.37
CA GLY A 68 -35.20 17.29 -36.70
C GLY A 68 -35.88 18.04 -35.57
N LYS A 69 -35.36 17.96 -34.33
CA LYS A 69 -35.94 18.66 -33.18
C LYS A 69 -35.39 20.08 -33.05
N ASP A 70 -36.29 21.06 -33.01
CA ASP A 70 -35.99 22.47 -32.73
C ASP A 70 -35.65 22.77 -31.25
N GLU A 71 -35.76 21.77 -30.37
CA GLU A 71 -35.53 21.91 -28.94
C GLU A 71 -34.10 21.52 -28.55
N PHE A 72 -33.46 22.35 -27.71
CA PHE A 72 -32.16 22.04 -27.12
C PHE A 72 -32.32 20.97 -26.03
N LEU A 73 -31.81 19.79 -26.32
CA LEU A 73 -31.76 18.68 -25.37
C LEU A 73 -30.35 18.60 -24.78
N ALA A 74 -30.20 18.99 -23.51
CA ALA A 74 -28.89 18.99 -22.82
C ALA A 74 -28.25 17.59 -22.80
N GLN A 75 -29.06 16.53 -22.78
CA GLN A 75 -28.65 15.12 -22.82
C GLN A 75 -27.81 14.76 -24.06
N THR A 76 -27.87 15.58 -25.11
CA THR A 76 -27.12 15.40 -26.36
C THR A 76 -25.74 16.06 -26.33
N VAL A 77 -25.49 16.88 -25.31
CA VAL A 77 -24.21 17.54 -25.11
C VAL A 77 -23.27 16.55 -24.39
N PRO A 78 -22.09 16.22 -24.97
CA PRO A 78 -21.19 15.22 -24.40
C PRO A 78 -20.76 15.53 -22.96
N ALA A 79 -20.49 16.81 -22.67
CA ALA A 79 -20.14 17.29 -21.34
C ALA A 79 -21.25 17.06 -20.31
N TYR A 80 -22.51 17.31 -20.71
CA TYR A 80 -23.67 17.08 -19.85
C TYR A 80 -23.85 15.57 -19.59
N ALA A 81 -23.81 14.74 -20.63
CA ALA A 81 -23.94 13.30 -20.49
C ALA A 81 -22.88 12.71 -19.55
N ALA A 82 -21.62 13.12 -19.69
CA ALA A 82 -20.53 12.66 -18.84
C ALA A 82 -20.66 13.14 -17.40
N THR A 83 -20.88 14.44 -17.19
CA THR A 83 -21.00 15.01 -15.83
C THR A 83 -22.22 14.46 -15.09
N GLU A 84 -23.38 14.33 -15.74
CA GLU A 84 -24.58 13.74 -15.13
C GLU A 84 -24.42 12.22 -14.86
N SER A 85 -23.70 11.49 -15.71
CA SER A 85 -23.37 10.08 -15.44
C SER A 85 -22.47 9.95 -14.22
N MET A 86 -21.45 10.80 -14.12
CA MET A 86 -20.54 10.81 -12.97
C MET A 86 -21.21 11.35 -11.70
N LYS A 87 -22.20 12.26 -11.80
CA LYS A 87 -23.06 12.63 -10.66
C LYS A 87 -23.82 11.43 -10.10
N ARG A 88 -24.25 10.48 -10.95
CA ARG A 88 -24.88 9.23 -10.49
C ARG A 88 -23.86 8.32 -9.79
N LEU A 89 -22.65 8.19 -10.33
CA LEU A 89 -21.56 7.47 -9.67
C LEU A 89 -21.27 8.05 -8.28
N ARG A 90 -21.23 9.38 -8.17
CA ARG A 90 -21.00 10.09 -6.90
C ARG A 90 -22.07 9.80 -5.85
N LYS A 91 -23.31 9.47 -6.23
CA LYS A 91 -24.34 9.05 -5.26
C LYS A 91 -24.00 7.73 -4.58
N ILE A 92 -23.25 6.86 -5.26
CA ILE A 92 -22.79 5.56 -4.76
C ILE A 92 -21.44 5.73 -4.06
N TYR A 93 -20.56 6.58 -4.61
CA TYR A 93 -19.22 6.87 -4.11
C TYR A 93 -19.04 8.39 -3.89
N PRO A 94 -19.50 8.95 -2.75
CA PRO A 94 -19.59 10.41 -2.52
C PRO A 94 -18.28 11.20 -2.67
N ASP A 95 -17.17 10.56 -2.31
CA ASP A 95 -15.83 11.15 -2.33
C ASP A 95 -15.18 11.10 -3.72
N TYR A 96 -15.74 10.32 -4.64
CA TYR A 96 -15.23 10.20 -6.00
C TYR A 96 -15.93 11.22 -6.87
N THR A 97 -15.16 12.20 -7.37
CA THR A 97 -15.74 13.32 -8.12
C THR A 97 -15.12 13.45 -9.50
N TYR A 98 -15.94 13.84 -10.46
CA TYR A 98 -15.51 14.26 -11.80
C TYR A 98 -16.15 15.61 -12.10
N LYS A 99 -15.36 16.54 -12.59
CA LYS A 99 -15.81 17.87 -13.01
C LYS A 99 -15.11 18.25 -14.31
N GLU A 100 -15.86 18.84 -15.22
CA GLU A 100 -15.28 19.56 -16.36
C GLU A 100 -15.20 21.03 -15.96
N ALA A 101 -14.10 21.42 -15.32
CA ALA A 101 -13.88 22.78 -14.84
C ALA A 101 -13.46 23.68 -16.00
N ALA A 102 -14.15 24.80 -16.20
CA ALA A 102 -13.80 25.75 -17.25
C ALA A 102 -13.74 27.18 -16.71
N LEU A 103 -12.93 28.01 -17.36
CA LEU A 103 -12.78 29.43 -17.02
C LEU A 103 -14.05 30.21 -17.37
N ASN A 104 -14.70 29.88 -18.48
CA ASN A 104 -15.98 30.46 -18.88
C ASN A 104 -16.95 29.35 -19.35
N PRO A 105 -17.60 28.62 -18.42
CA PRO A 105 -18.51 27.53 -18.77
C PRO A 105 -19.90 28.04 -19.14
N THR A 106 -20.64 27.31 -19.96
CA THR A 106 -22.08 27.57 -20.19
C THR A 106 -22.91 27.36 -18.91
N ASN A 107 -22.66 26.27 -18.18
CA ASN A 107 -23.31 26.02 -16.89
C ASN A 107 -22.42 26.55 -15.76
N PRO A 108 -22.87 27.53 -14.93
CA PRO A 108 -22.09 28.06 -13.82
C PRO A 108 -21.59 27.01 -12.81
N GLU A 109 -22.27 25.87 -12.66
CA GLU A 109 -21.79 24.76 -11.82
C GLU A 109 -20.41 24.23 -12.23
N HIS A 110 -20.01 24.46 -13.48
CA HIS A 110 -18.73 24.03 -14.05
C HIS A 110 -17.64 25.11 -13.97
N LYS A 111 -17.91 26.24 -13.32
CA LYS A 111 -16.92 27.31 -13.16
C LYS A 111 -15.76 26.77 -12.33
N ALA A 112 -14.55 26.96 -12.83
CA ALA A 112 -13.35 26.54 -12.13
C ALA A 112 -13.26 27.23 -10.77
N ALA A 113 -12.96 26.46 -9.73
CA ALA A 113 -12.51 26.99 -8.44
C ALA A 113 -11.04 27.42 -8.56
N GLY A 114 -10.53 28.25 -7.64
CA GLY A 114 -9.17 28.81 -7.75
C GLY A 114 -8.07 27.77 -8.06
N TRP A 115 -8.03 26.65 -7.31
CA TRP A 115 -7.04 25.59 -7.57
C TRP A 115 -7.26 24.86 -8.91
N GLU A 116 -8.48 24.83 -9.43
CA GLU A 116 -8.78 24.27 -10.76
C GLU A 116 -8.34 25.25 -11.85
N GLU A 117 -8.41 26.56 -11.60
CA GLU A 117 -7.85 27.59 -12.49
C GLU A 117 -6.33 27.45 -12.60
N ASP A 118 -5.63 27.14 -11.51
CA ASP A 118 -4.19 26.86 -11.51
C ASP A 118 -3.85 25.66 -12.41
N VAL A 119 -4.65 24.58 -12.34
CA VAL A 119 -4.52 23.40 -13.21
C VAL A 119 -4.74 23.78 -14.68
N ILE A 120 -5.75 24.60 -14.97
CA ILE A 120 -6.03 25.06 -16.34
C ILE A 120 -4.88 25.93 -16.85
N GLN A 121 -4.35 26.82 -16.01
CA GLN A 121 -3.23 27.69 -16.35
C GLN A 121 -1.94 26.88 -16.60
N TYR A 122 -1.72 25.81 -15.83
CA TYR A 122 -0.63 24.87 -16.07
C TYR A 122 -0.71 24.29 -17.48
N PHE A 123 -1.88 23.80 -17.91
CA PHE A 123 -2.05 23.30 -19.28
C PHE A 123 -1.94 24.38 -20.35
N ARG A 124 -2.38 25.62 -20.08
CA ARG A 124 -2.19 26.76 -21.00
C ARG A 124 -0.72 27.15 -21.16
N THR A 125 0.06 26.99 -20.11
CA THR A 125 1.50 27.28 -20.10
C THR A 125 2.29 26.17 -20.78
N TYR A 126 1.90 24.91 -20.56
CA TYR A 126 2.55 23.73 -21.10
C TYR A 126 1.58 22.95 -22.02
N ASP A 127 1.34 23.49 -23.21
CA ASP A 127 0.30 23.00 -24.13
C ASP A 127 0.51 21.56 -24.64
N SER A 128 1.75 21.04 -24.57
CA SER A 128 2.12 19.67 -24.91
C SER A 128 1.74 18.66 -23.84
N VAL A 129 1.44 19.12 -22.62
CA VAL A 129 1.12 18.25 -21.49
C VAL A 129 -0.32 17.77 -21.61
N LYS A 130 -0.49 16.45 -21.67
CA LYS A 130 -1.81 15.81 -21.85
C LYS A 130 -2.48 15.43 -20.54
N GLU A 131 -1.71 15.41 -19.45
CA GLU A 131 -2.17 14.98 -18.14
C GLU A 131 -1.37 15.68 -17.05
N TYR A 132 -2.06 16.10 -16.01
CA TYR A 132 -1.46 16.69 -14.82
C TYR A 132 -2.16 16.13 -13.59
N SER A 133 -1.39 15.61 -12.65
CA SER A 133 -1.89 14.99 -11.44
C SER A 133 -1.08 15.41 -10.23
N GLY A 134 -1.70 15.29 -9.06
CA GLY A 134 -1.08 15.65 -7.80
C GLY A 134 -1.92 15.20 -6.62
N VAL A 135 -1.38 15.42 -5.42
CA VAL A 135 -2.08 15.18 -4.17
C VAL A 135 -2.41 16.52 -3.55
N ARG A 136 -3.62 16.63 -3.01
CA ARG A 136 -4.13 17.83 -2.34
C ARG A 136 -4.69 17.44 -0.98
N ASP A 137 -4.30 18.20 0.03
CA ASP A 137 -4.95 18.17 1.33
C ASP A 137 -6.28 18.93 1.25
N THR A 138 -7.35 18.32 1.76
CA THR A 138 -8.68 18.93 1.87
C THR A 138 -9.20 18.75 3.30
N PRO A 139 -10.22 19.51 3.73
CA PRO A 139 -10.82 19.33 5.06
C PRO A 139 -11.34 17.90 5.33
N THR A 140 -11.67 17.14 4.28
CA THR A 140 -12.17 15.77 4.37
C THR A 140 -11.09 14.71 4.11
N GLY A 141 -9.82 15.11 4.02
CA GLY A 141 -8.67 14.22 3.85
C GLY A 141 -7.86 14.49 2.59
N GLN A 142 -6.88 13.62 2.32
CA GLN A 142 -6.04 13.71 1.13
C GLN A 142 -6.74 13.14 -0.11
N TYR A 143 -6.67 13.88 -1.20
CA TYR A 143 -7.20 13.48 -2.50
C TYR A 143 -6.10 13.50 -3.54
N LEU A 144 -6.07 12.46 -4.37
CA LEU A 144 -5.37 12.52 -5.64
C LEU A 144 -6.29 13.19 -6.66
N PHE A 145 -5.79 14.20 -7.36
CA PHE A 145 -6.45 14.73 -8.54
C PHE A 145 -5.72 14.25 -9.80
N LEU A 146 -6.50 13.91 -10.83
CA LEU A 146 -6.02 13.58 -12.17
C LEU A 146 -6.75 14.47 -13.16
N SER A 147 -6.00 15.23 -13.93
CA SER A 147 -6.56 16.23 -14.84
C SER A 147 -6.10 16.03 -16.27
N ARG A 148 -6.97 16.34 -17.24
CA ARG A 148 -6.64 16.42 -18.67
C ARG A 148 -7.15 17.74 -19.25
N PRO A 149 -6.43 18.37 -20.18
CA PRO A 149 -6.83 19.65 -20.72
C PRO A 149 -8.09 19.49 -21.59
N PHE A 150 -9.02 20.43 -21.46
CA PHE A 150 -10.15 20.57 -22.37
C PHE A 150 -9.77 21.59 -23.45
N LYS A 151 -9.16 21.09 -24.52
CA LYS A 151 -8.78 21.86 -25.70
C LYS A 151 -9.87 21.79 -26.79
N ILE A 152 -10.23 22.93 -27.37
CA ILE A 152 -11.19 23.02 -28.47
C ILE A 152 -10.51 22.63 -29.78
N THR A 153 -10.47 21.33 -30.08
CA THR A 153 -9.82 20.79 -31.30
C THR A 153 -10.78 20.58 -32.47
N LYS A 154 -12.09 20.63 -32.24
CA LYS A 154 -13.12 20.43 -33.25
C LYS A 154 -13.93 21.71 -33.43
N GLU A 155 -14.07 22.18 -34.67
CA GLU A 155 -14.83 23.39 -35.00
C GLU A 155 -16.31 23.28 -34.64
N GLY A 156 -16.87 22.06 -34.59
CA GLY A 156 -18.26 21.83 -34.18
C GLY A 156 -18.59 22.33 -32.77
N CYS A 157 -17.61 22.59 -31.90
CA CYS A 157 -17.82 23.26 -30.62
C CYS A 157 -18.21 24.74 -30.81
N LEU A 158 -17.65 25.41 -31.82
CA LEU A 158 -17.85 26.83 -32.09
C LEU A 158 -19.26 27.13 -32.61
N ALA A 159 -19.95 26.13 -33.17
CA ALA A 159 -21.35 26.25 -33.57
C ALA A 159 -22.28 26.68 -32.41
N CYS A 160 -21.91 26.40 -31.16
CA CYS A 160 -22.67 26.79 -29.97
C CYS A 160 -21.93 27.78 -29.06
N HIS A 161 -20.60 27.89 -29.19
CA HIS A 161 -19.74 28.58 -28.21
C HIS A 161 -18.91 29.74 -28.78
N ASP A 162 -19.08 30.08 -30.06
CA ASP A 162 -18.42 31.26 -30.65
C ASP A 162 -19.06 32.56 -30.14
N SER A 163 -20.30 32.86 -30.56
CA SER A 163 -21.03 34.05 -30.11
C SER A 163 -22.46 33.71 -29.65
N PRO A 164 -23.05 34.54 -28.77
CA PRO A 164 -24.44 34.37 -28.36
C PRO A 164 -25.44 34.49 -29.52
N ASP A 165 -25.09 35.12 -30.64
CA ASP A 165 -26.00 35.29 -31.78
C ASP A 165 -25.99 34.09 -32.74
N ALA A 166 -24.86 33.38 -32.83
CA ALA A 166 -24.73 32.16 -33.61
C ALA A 166 -25.28 30.92 -32.87
N ALA A 167 -25.36 30.98 -31.54
CA ALA A 167 -25.76 29.84 -30.73
C ALA A 167 -27.25 29.48 -30.86
N PRO A 168 -27.62 28.19 -30.65
CA PRO A 168 -29.01 27.77 -30.67
C PRO A 168 -29.88 28.58 -29.70
N LYS A 169 -30.99 29.16 -30.20
CA LYS A 169 -31.93 29.98 -29.39
C LYS A 169 -32.41 29.26 -28.13
N SER A 170 -32.61 27.94 -28.23
CA SER A 170 -33.05 27.09 -27.14
C SER A 170 -31.96 26.88 -26.06
N MET A 171 -30.68 26.89 -26.41
CA MET A 171 -29.57 26.93 -25.44
C MET A 171 -29.55 28.27 -24.70
N ILE A 172 -29.68 29.39 -25.43
CA ILE A 172 -29.72 30.74 -24.84
C ILE A 172 -30.89 30.88 -23.88
N LYS A 173 -32.07 30.37 -24.24
CA LYS A 173 -33.26 30.38 -23.36
C LYS A 173 -32.98 29.67 -22.03
N LYS A 174 -32.14 28.64 -22.02
CA LYS A 174 -31.82 27.84 -20.84
C LYS A 174 -30.68 28.41 -20.00
N TYR A 175 -29.60 28.88 -20.63
CA TYR A 175 -28.35 29.26 -19.95
C TYR A 175 -28.04 30.76 -20.01
N GLY A 176 -28.86 31.54 -20.72
CA GLY A 176 -28.63 32.97 -20.95
C GLY A 176 -27.55 33.24 -22.00
N ARG A 177 -27.15 34.51 -22.09
CA ARG A 177 -26.20 35.03 -23.09
C ARG A 177 -24.81 35.35 -22.52
N SER A 178 -24.64 35.23 -21.20
CA SER A 178 -23.49 35.81 -20.50
C SER A 178 -22.27 34.89 -20.42
N ASN A 179 -22.45 33.56 -20.41
CA ASN A 179 -21.36 32.62 -20.14
C ASN A 179 -21.26 31.54 -21.22
N GLY A 180 -20.07 30.96 -21.39
CA GLY A 180 -19.84 29.85 -22.33
C GLY A 180 -19.77 30.25 -23.80
N PHE A 181 -19.39 31.50 -24.08
CA PHE A 181 -19.14 32.03 -25.42
C PHE A 181 -17.73 32.61 -25.54
N GLY A 182 -17.30 32.94 -26.76
CA GLY A 182 -16.00 33.50 -27.07
C GLY A 182 -14.87 32.48 -27.09
N TRP A 183 -15.19 31.19 -27.16
CA TRP A 183 -14.17 30.13 -27.24
C TRP A 183 -13.47 30.18 -28.60
N LYS A 184 -12.15 29.95 -28.62
CA LYS A 184 -11.38 29.93 -29.85
C LYS A 184 -10.96 28.52 -30.25
N HIS A 185 -10.82 28.28 -31.56
CA HIS A 185 -10.22 27.06 -32.04
C HIS A 185 -8.80 26.90 -31.47
N ASN A 186 -8.45 25.69 -31.06
CA ASN A 186 -7.17 25.32 -30.43
C ASN A 186 -6.92 25.98 -29.06
N GLU A 187 -7.95 26.56 -28.42
CA GLU A 187 -7.84 27.10 -27.06
C GLU A 187 -8.09 26.02 -25.99
N ILE A 188 -7.33 26.07 -24.89
CA ILE A 188 -7.62 25.32 -23.67
C ILE A 188 -8.57 26.15 -22.81
N ILE A 189 -9.85 25.78 -22.80
CA ILE A 189 -10.90 26.53 -22.07
C ILE A 189 -11.06 26.08 -20.61
N GLY A 190 -10.48 24.93 -20.28
CA GLY A 190 -10.75 24.23 -19.03
C GLY A 190 -9.95 22.94 -18.89
N ALA A 191 -10.30 22.14 -17.89
CA ALA A 191 -9.74 20.84 -17.59
C ALA A 191 -10.84 19.87 -17.16
N GLN A 192 -10.72 18.62 -17.59
CA GLN A 192 -11.46 17.50 -17.01
C GLN A 192 -10.67 17.06 -15.78
N ILE A 193 -11.31 17.05 -14.60
CA ILE A 193 -10.64 16.79 -13.33
C ILE A 193 -11.39 15.68 -12.60
N VAL A 194 -10.66 14.63 -12.24
CA VAL A 194 -11.12 13.57 -11.34
C VAL A 194 -10.46 13.78 -9.98
N ASN A 195 -11.22 13.69 -8.89
CA ASN A 195 -10.66 13.56 -7.55
C ASN A 195 -11.03 12.20 -6.95
N VAL A 196 -10.03 11.52 -6.39
CA VAL A 196 -10.16 10.22 -5.73
C VAL A 196 -9.60 10.31 -4.31
N PRO A 197 -10.31 9.84 -3.28
CA PRO A 197 -9.81 9.85 -1.91
C PRO A 197 -8.62 8.89 -1.76
N MET A 198 -7.57 9.34 -1.08
CA MET A 198 -6.43 8.50 -0.73
C MET A 198 -6.62 7.77 0.60
N SER A 199 -7.55 8.23 1.43
CA SER A 199 -7.79 7.67 2.77
C SER A 199 -8.13 6.18 2.72
N ILE A 200 -8.99 5.75 1.80
CA ILE A 200 -9.44 4.35 1.72
C ILE A 200 -8.30 3.40 1.35
N PRO A 201 -7.53 3.60 0.25
CA PRO A 201 -6.44 2.68 -0.08
C PRO A 201 -5.28 2.75 0.91
N LEU A 202 -4.99 3.93 1.48
CA LEU A 202 -3.97 4.06 2.52
C LEU A 202 -4.37 3.36 3.82
N GLN A 203 -5.64 3.42 4.22
CA GLN A 203 -6.15 2.68 5.36
C GLN A 203 -6.02 1.17 5.13
N ARG A 204 -6.43 0.67 3.96
CA ARG A 204 -6.26 -0.74 3.58
C ARG A 204 -4.80 -1.18 3.62
N ALA A 205 -3.87 -0.34 3.16
CA ALA A 205 -2.45 -0.62 3.26
C ALA A 205 -1.97 -0.72 4.71
N ASN A 206 -2.45 0.14 5.60
CA ASN A 206 -2.11 0.07 7.03
C ASN A 206 -2.70 -1.16 7.72
N GLU A 207 -3.95 -1.53 7.40
CA GLU A 207 -4.58 -2.75 7.91
C GLU A 207 -3.83 -4.00 7.44
N ALA A 208 -3.49 -4.07 6.15
CA ALA A 208 -2.70 -5.16 5.58
C ALA A 208 -1.30 -5.26 6.23
N LEU A 209 -0.66 -4.12 6.48
CA LEU A 209 0.63 -4.07 7.18
C LEU A 209 0.48 -4.63 8.60
N LEU A 210 -0.53 -4.18 9.36
CA LEU A 210 -0.76 -4.67 10.71
C LEU A 210 -1.01 -6.18 10.73
N THR A 211 -1.86 -6.69 9.86
CA THR A 211 -2.11 -8.14 9.73
C THR A 211 -0.83 -8.90 9.40
N PHE A 212 -0.02 -8.39 8.47
CA PHE A 212 1.28 -8.99 8.14
C PHE A 212 2.22 -9.01 9.36
N MET A 213 2.34 -7.92 10.11
CA MET A 213 3.19 -7.85 11.30
C MET A 213 2.72 -8.80 12.40
N ILE A 214 1.41 -8.94 12.60
CA ILE A 214 0.84 -9.89 13.59
C ILE A 214 1.21 -11.33 13.21
N ILE A 215 1.00 -11.71 11.95
CA ILE A 215 1.33 -13.06 11.45
C ILE A 215 2.83 -13.31 11.58
N LEU A 216 3.67 -12.37 11.13
CA LEU A 216 5.13 -12.49 11.21
C LEU A 216 5.61 -12.61 12.67
N GLY A 217 5.04 -11.81 13.57
CA GLY A 217 5.33 -11.89 15.00
C GLY A 217 4.93 -13.25 15.60
N GLY A 218 3.77 -13.78 15.21
CA GLY A 218 3.32 -15.11 15.59
C GLY A 218 4.28 -16.21 15.12
N VAL A 219 4.74 -16.14 13.86
CA VAL A 219 5.74 -17.07 13.32
C VAL A 219 7.05 -17.00 14.11
N PHE A 220 7.54 -15.79 14.41
CA PHE A 220 8.76 -15.62 15.21
C PHE A 220 8.60 -16.16 16.63
N ALA A 221 7.43 -15.98 17.26
CA ALA A 221 7.15 -16.54 18.57
C ALA A 221 7.18 -18.09 18.56
N VAL A 222 6.59 -18.71 17.53
CA VAL A 222 6.61 -20.18 17.37
C VAL A 222 8.04 -20.69 17.15
N ILE A 223 8.82 -20.05 16.28
CA ILE A 223 10.22 -20.43 16.04
C ILE A 223 11.05 -20.23 17.31
N TRP A 224 10.87 -19.13 18.02
CA TRP A 224 11.57 -18.86 19.29
C TRP A 224 11.28 -19.94 20.33
N LEU A 225 10.02 -20.35 20.46
CA LEU A 225 9.60 -21.42 21.37
C LEU A 225 10.22 -22.77 20.95
N ALA A 226 10.18 -23.10 19.65
CA ALA A 226 10.74 -24.33 19.13
C ALA A 226 12.26 -24.41 19.36
N LEU A 227 13.00 -23.32 19.10
CA LEU A 227 14.44 -23.25 19.33
C LEU A 227 14.78 -23.36 20.82
N ASN A 228 14.01 -22.73 21.71
CA ASN A 228 14.21 -22.86 23.16
C ASN A 228 13.94 -24.28 23.66
N LEU A 229 12.86 -24.90 23.18
CA LEU A 229 12.52 -26.29 23.52
C LEU A 229 13.61 -27.25 23.02
N MET A 230 14.05 -27.08 21.77
CA MET A 230 15.15 -27.85 21.20
C MET A 230 16.44 -27.69 22.00
N LEU A 231 16.85 -26.45 22.30
CA LEU A 231 18.05 -26.17 23.09
C LEU A 231 17.98 -26.81 24.47
N TYR A 232 16.82 -26.71 25.14
CA TYR A 232 16.62 -27.27 26.47
C TYR A 232 16.69 -28.81 26.46
N LEU A 233 15.96 -29.46 25.55
CA LEU A 233 15.86 -30.91 25.51
C LEU A 233 17.14 -31.59 25.01
N ILE A 234 17.79 -31.03 23.98
CA ILE A 234 18.93 -31.66 23.32
C ILE A 234 20.24 -31.30 24.03
N ILE A 235 20.45 -30.03 24.34
CA ILE A 235 21.76 -29.54 24.81
C ILE A 235 21.73 -29.39 26.32
N ILE A 236 20.85 -28.53 26.84
CA ILE A 236 21.04 -28.05 28.20
C ILE A 236 20.77 -29.14 29.24
N LYS A 237 19.67 -29.90 29.10
CA LYS A 237 19.35 -30.99 30.03
C LYS A 237 20.49 -32.00 30.14
N ARG A 238 21.18 -32.30 29.03
CA ARG A 238 22.32 -33.23 29.02
C ARG A 238 23.56 -32.63 29.69
N ILE A 239 23.87 -31.36 29.43
CA ILE A 239 25.02 -30.66 30.05
C ILE A 239 24.82 -30.49 31.57
N ASP A 240 23.60 -30.18 32.02
CA ASP A 240 23.29 -30.01 33.44
C ASP A 240 23.54 -31.34 34.20
N VAL A 241 23.12 -32.49 33.64
CA VAL A 241 23.41 -33.82 34.20
C VAL A 241 24.92 -34.10 34.28
N ILE A 242 25.69 -33.73 33.25
CA ILE A 242 27.14 -33.93 33.26
C ILE A 242 27.80 -33.07 34.34
N SER A 243 27.38 -31.81 34.46
CA SER A 243 27.92 -30.86 35.44
C SER A 243 27.60 -31.27 36.87
N GLU A 244 26.38 -31.70 37.16
CA GLU A 244 25.98 -32.15 38.49
C GLU A 244 26.77 -33.38 38.96
N THR A 245 26.97 -34.37 38.09
CA THR A 245 27.78 -35.55 38.42
C THR A 245 29.26 -35.20 38.59
N ALA A 246 29.80 -34.31 37.76
CA ALA A 246 31.16 -33.79 37.94
C ALA A 246 31.34 -33.10 39.29
N GLU A 247 30.36 -32.31 39.72
CA GLU A 247 30.38 -31.64 41.02
C GLU A 247 30.34 -32.63 42.19
N LYS A 248 29.55 -33.70 42.10
CA LYS A 248 29.52 -34.78 43.10
C LYS A 248 30.86 -35.49 43.22
N ILE A 249 31.45 -35.89 42.09
CA ILE A 249 32.76 -36.55 42.04
C ILE A 249 33.84 -35.64 42.63
N SER A 250 33.82 -34.35 42.30
CA SER A 250 34.76 -33.36 42.85
C SER A 250 34.65 -33.20 44.37
N LYS A 251 33.49 -33.51 44.98
CA LYS A 251 33.27 -33.50 46.43
C LYS A 251 33.64 -34.84 47.09
N GLY A 252 34.20 -35.79 46.34
CA GLY A 252 34.64 -37.10 46.85
C GLY A 252 33.61 -38.21 46.73
N ASP A 253 32.43 -37.95 46.14
CA ASP A 253 31.44 -38.99 45.89
C ASP A 253 31.77 -39.78 44.61
N MET A 254 32.60 -40.82 44.78
CA MET A 254 33.02 -41.74 43.72
C MET A 254 32.02 -42.89 43.47
N SER A 255 30.80 -42.79 44.01
CA SER A 255 29.75 -43.82 43.83
C SER A 255 28.85 -43.56 42.63
N SER A 256 29.04 -42.42 41.95
CA SER A 256 28.20 -42.02 40.82
C SER A 256 28.36 -42.97 39.62
N PRO A 257 27.25 -43.43 39.00
CA PRO A 257 27.30 -44.28 37.81
C PRO A 257 27.87 -43.52 36.61
N GLU A 258 28.56 -44.24 35.72
CA GLU A 258 29.07 -43.69 34.46
C GLU A 258 27.93 -43.24 33.54
N PHE A 259 28.18 -42.21 32.73
CA PHE A 259 27.19 -41.75 31.76
C PHE A 259 26.93 -42.81 30.69
N THR A 260 25.65 -43.09 30.41
CA THR A 260 25.23 -44.02 29.38
C THR A 260 25.39 -43.39 27.99
N MET A 261 26.09 -44.11 27.11
CA MET A 261 26.49 -43.62 25.79
C MET A 261 25.54 -44.14 24.71
N ASN A 262 24.51 -43.37 24.36
CA ASN A 262 23.51 -43.79 23.37
C ASN A 262 23.56 -43.01 22.05
N GLY A 263 24.40 -41.97 21.92
CA GLY A 263 24.49 -41.17 20.70
C GLY A 263 25.90 -40.97 20.14
N LYS A 264 25.97 -40.12 19.10
CA LYS A 264 27.18 -39.83 18.31
C LYS A 264 27.47 -38.31 18.21
N ASP A 265 26.80 -37.49 19.01
CA ASP A 265 26.97 -36.03 18.97
C ASP A 265 28.17 -35.56 19.82
N GLU A 266 28.46 -34.26 19.78
CA GLU A 266 29.55 -33.64 20.52
C GLU A 266 29.38 -33.79 22.05
N ILE A 267 28.15 -33.85 22.55
CA ILE A 267 27.86 -34.05 23.98
C ILE A 267 28.14 -35.51 24.39
N ASP A 268 27.87 -36.48 23.51
CA ASP A 268 28.29 -37.87 23.73
C ASP A 268 29.82 -38.01 23.71
N SER A 269 30.50 -37.26 22.83
CA SER A 269 31.96 -37.23 22.79
C SER A 269 32.57 -36.65 24.07
N LEU A 270 31.96 -35.59 24.60
CA LEU A 270 32.32 -35.02 25.89
C LEU A 270 32.08 -36.03 27.02
N SER A 271 30.94 -36.71 27.01
CA SER A 271 30.60 -37.74 28.01
C SER A 271 31.61 -38.91 28.01
N ARG A 272 32.06 -39.35 26.83
CA ARG A 272 33.14 -40.34 26.67
C ARG A 272 34.44 -39.88 27.33
N SER A 273 34.88 -38.67 27.00
CA SER A 273 36.11 -38.10 27.54
C SER A 273 36.03 -37.95 29.06
N PHE A 274 34.86 -37.56 29.57
CA PHE A 274 34.60 -37.48 31.00
C PHE A 274 34.69 -38.83 31.70
N ASN A 275 34.05 -39.88 31.16
CA ASN A 275 34.10 -41.23 31.74
C ASN A 275 35.55 -41.76 31.83
N LEU A 276 36.37 -41.50 30.80
CA LEU A 276 37.79 -41.89 30.82
C LEU A 276 38.59 -41.15 31.91
N MET A 277 38.37 -39.84 32.06
CA MET A 277 38.98 -39.05 33.13
C MET A 277 38.54 -39.55 34.51
N TYR A 278 37.25 -39.81 34.69
CA TYR A 278 36.69 -40.32 35.94
C TYR A 278 37.29 -41.67 36.35
N ARG A 279 37.39 -42.62 35.42
CA ARG A 279 38.06 -43.92 35.66
C ARG A 279 39.51 -43.74 36.10
N SER A 280 40.24 -42.84 35.43
CA SER A 280 41.65 -42.58 35.74
C SER A 280 41.81 -42.00 37.15
N LEU A 281 40.93 -41.07 37.55
CA LEU A 281 40.92 -40.48 38.88
C LEU A 281 40.59 -41.52 39.97
N CYS A 282 39.54 -42.33 39.77
CA CYS A 282 39.18 -43.42 40.68
C CYS A 282 40.34 -44.41 40.86
N SER A 283 41.05 -44.75 39.79
CA SER A 283 42.23 -45.63 39.87
C SER A 283 43.38 -44.99 40.66
N ALA A 284 43.65 -43.69 40.44
CA ALA A 284 44.70 -42.96 41.15
C ALA A 284 44.42 -42.84 42.66
N VAL A 285 43.18 -42.52 43.05
CA VAL A 285 42.77 -42.44 44.46
C VAL A 285 42.93 -43.79 45.15
N LYS A 286 42.50 -44.89 44.52
CA LYS A 286 42.68 -46.26 45.05
C LYS A 286 44.16 -46.65 45.22
N LEU A 287 45.04 -46.17 44.34
CA LEU A 287 46.49 -46.42 44.45
C LEU A 287 47.10 -45.68 45.65
N LEU A 288 46.66 -44.45 45.91
CA LEU A 288 47.08 -43.66 47.08
C LEU A 288 46.60 -44.30 48.39
N ASP A 289 45.34 -44.72 48.46
CA ASP A 289 44.81 -45.42 49.64
C ASP A 289 45.59 -46.70 49.95
N LYS A 290 45.97 -47.46 48.91
CA LYS A 290 46.79 -48.68 49.06
C LYS A 290 48.22 -48.42 49.52
N THR A 291 48.79 -47.26 49.17
CA THR A 291 50.16 -46.90 49.57
C THR A 291 50.24 -46.24 50.94
N GLN A 292 49.14 -45.70 51.47
CA GLN A 292 49.04 -45.20 52.85
C GLN A 292 48.63 -46.29 53.86
N ALA A 293 48.03 -47.38 53.42
CA ALA A 293 47.57 -48.48 54.26
C ALA A 293 48.60 -49.62 54.44
N GLY A 294 49.79 -49.51 53.83
CA GLY A 294 50.91 -50.44 53.99
C GLY A 294 52.11 -49.74 54.63
#